data_AF-A0A1C4STL3-F1
#
_entry.id   AF-A0A1C4STL3-F1
#
_cell.length_a   1.000
_cell.length_b   1.000
_cell.length_c   1.000
_cell.angle_alpha   90.00
_cell.angle_beta   90.00
_cell.angle_gamma   90.00
#
_symmetry.space_group_name_H-M   'P 1'
#
loop_
_entity.id
_entity.type
_entity.pdbx_description
1 polymer ?
#
loop_
_entity_poly.entity_id
_entity_poly.type
_entity_poly.pdbx_seq_one_letter_code
_entity_poly.pdbx_strand_id
1 'polypeptide(L)'
;MDTTPTDKPDRILVVGRSPSVLVATVDILRAKGYTADATNQFDHVLDDYDLTDLDVLVFGGMVPADTKQYLREEVSKRNPQTSFVQGLAGIAGLIAAQVEAFTSHKRRGQDSTEITYDAVRRCVQLTLEEPAHVTVEALWATSFTPPEPKSTSLRIFDGTLQAGFHVTPLPERVPSEASYITVAVNDLVRVFTVGTMPDAVTRMVPTSTSDKRLPDVGRITTSSDDH
;
A
#
# COMPACT_ATOMS: atom_id res chain seq x y z
N MET A 1 -0.82 -39.00 -2.84
CA MET A 1 -1.01 -38.02 -3.93
C MET A 1 -0.92 -36.66 -3.27
N ASP A 2 0.27 -36.07 -3.32
CA ASP A 2 0.51 -34.70 -2.82
C ASP A 2 -0.19 -33.73 -3.77
N THR A 3 -1.32 -33.18 -3.33
CA THR A 3 -1.86 -31.95 -3.92
C THR A 3 -1.02 -30.80 -3.37
N THR A 4 0.00 -30.41 -4.13
CA THR A 4 0.67 -29.12 -3.95
C THR A 4 -0.41 -28.04 -3.99
N PRO A 5 -0.55 -27.17 -2.98
CA PRO A 5 -1.49 -26.05 -3.08
C PRO A 5 -1.06 -25.25 -4.31
N THR A 6 -1.97 -25.14 -5.27
CA THR A 6 -1.78 -24.20 -6.37
C THR A 6 -1.92 -22.83 -5.71
N ASP A 7 -0.79 -22.17 -5.44
CA ASP A 7 -0.76 -20.89 -4.74
C ASP A 7 -1.45 -19.86 -5.66
N LYS A 8 -2.75 -19.68 -5.45
CA LYS A 8 -3.54 -18.72 -6.22
C LYS A 8 -3.01 -17.33 -5.86
N PRO A 9 -2.80 -16.44 -6.83
CA PRO A 9 -2.38 -15.08 -6.53
C PRO A 9 -3.39 -14.40 -5.60
N ASP A 10 -2.91 -13.68 -4.58
CA ASP A 10 -3.78 -12.94 -3.66
C ASP A 10 -4.63 -11.95 -4.46
N ARG A 11 -5.94 -11.93 -4.18
CA ARG A 11 -6.92 -11.01 -4.78
C ARG A 11 -7.00 -9.72 -3.98
N ILE A 12 -6.69 -8.62 -4.64
CA ILE A 12 -6.57 -7.27 -4.05
C ILE A 12 -7.60 -6.34 -4.70
N LEU A 13 -8.34 -5.61 -3.88
CA LEU A 13 -9.22 -4.52 -4.34
C LEU A 13 -8.77 -3.20 -3.70
N VAL A 14 -8.48 -2.20 -4.53
CA VAL A 14 -8.09 -0.86 -4.09
C VAL A 14 -9.26 0.11 -4.30
N VAL A 15 -9.80 0.62 -3.20
CA VAL A 15 -10.86 1.64 -3.23
C VAL A 15 -10.25 2.99 -2.91
N GLY A 16 -10.31 3.94 -3.83
CA GLY A 16 -9.69 5.25 -3.66
C GLY A 16 -10.28 6.30 -4.58
N ARG A 17 -9.84 7.56 -4.45
CA ARG A 17 -10.44 8.66 -5.22
C ARG A 17 -9.69 8.97 -6.52
N SER A 18 -8.35 8.93 -6.48
CA SER A 18 -7.46 9.40 -7.55
C SER A 18 -7.37 8.36 -8.68
N PRO A 19 -7.88 8.66 -9.89
CA PRO A 19 -7.75 7.78 -11.05
C PRO A 19 -6.32 7.34 -11.33
N SER A 20 -5.38 8.29 -11.39
CA SER A 20 -4.00 7.97 -11.76
C SER A 20 -3.30 7.05 -10.74
N VAL A 21 -3.56 7.26 -9.44
CA VAL A 21 -3.01 6.40 -8.39
C VAL A 21 -3.62 5.01 -8.43
N LEU A 22 -4.94 4.89 -8.68
CA LEU A 22 -5.61 3.59 -8.75
C LEU A 22 -5.04 2.74 -9.89
N VAL A 23 -4.99 3.29 -11.10
CA VAL A 23 -4.46 2.59 -12.29
C VAL A 23 -2.99 2.19 -12.05
N ALA A 24 -2.14 3.13 -11.62
CA ALA A 24 -0.73 2.83 -11.37
C ALA A 24 -0.52 1.79 -10.25
N THR A 25 -1.39 1.78 -9.22
CA THR A 25 -1.31 0.77 -8.14
C THR A 25 -1.64 -0.61 -8.67
N VAL A 26 -2.71 -0.72 -9.48
CA VAL A 26 -3.11 -1.98 -10.12
C VAL A 26 -2.01 -2.50 -11.04
N ASP A 27 -1.41 -1.64 -11.87
CA ASP A 27 -0.32 -2.02 -12.76
C ASP A 27 0.88 -2.59 -11.97
N ILE A 28 1.28 -1.92 -10.88
CA ILE A 28 2.39 -2.37 -10.04
C ILE A 28 2.06 -3.72 -9.37
N LEU A 29 0.85 -3.89 -8.84
CA LEU A 29 0.45 -5.14 -8.18
C LEU A 29 0.37 -6.30 -9.18
N ARG A 30 -0.23 -6.09 -10.36
CA ARG A 30 -0.31 -7.12 -11.41
C ARG A 30 1.07 -7.52 -11.91
N ALA A 31 1.97 -6.55 -12.10
CA ALA A 31 3.37 -6.82 -12.46
C ALA A 31 4.12 -7.67 -11.40
N LYS A 32 3.65 -7.65 -10.16
CA LYS A 32 4.17 -8.46 -9.04
C LYS A 32 3.44 -9.80 -8.84
N GLY A 33 2.51 -10.13 -9.73
CA GLY A 33 1.80 -11.41 -9.73
C GLY A 33 0.52 -11.43 -8.89
N TYR A 34 0.02 -10.29 -8.44
CA TYR A 34 -1.28 -10.20 -7.75
C TYR A 34 -2.44 -10.14 -8.75
N THR A 35 -3.59 -10.67 -8.36
CA THR A 35 -4.87 -10.33 -9.02
C THR A 35 -5.36 -9.04 -8.38
N ALA A 36 -5.27 -7.91 -9.07
CA ALA A 36 -5.55 -6.61 -8.48
C ALA A 36 -6.54 -5.80 -9.30
N ASP A 37 -7.53 -5.25 -8.61
CA ASP A 37 -8.54 -4.34 -9.16
C ASP A 37 -8.64 -3.06 -8.35
N ALA A 38 -9.22 -2.02 -8.95
CA ALA A 38 -9.42 -0.75 -8.30
C ALA A 38 -10.68 -0.03 -8.76
N THR A 39 -11.29 0.72 -7.84
CA THR A 39 -12.45 1.55 -8.13
C THR A 39 -12.48 2.86 -7.34
N ASN A 40 -13.09 3.88 -7.93
CA ASN A 40 -13.49 5.11 -7.24
C ASN A 40 -15.02 5.25 -7.06
N GLN A 41 -15.76 4.17 -7.32
CA GLN A 41 -17.21 4.10 -7.22
C GLN A 41 -17.60 3.48 -5.88
N PHE A 42 -17.46 4.24 -4.79
CA PHE A 42 -17.56 3.67 -3.43
C PHE A 42 -18.89 2.97 -3.13
N ASP A 43 -19.99 3.53 -3.65
CA ASP A 43 -21.34 3.02 -3.42
C ASP A 43 -21.66 1.75 -4.20
N HIS A 44 -20.83 1.41 -5.21
CA HIS A 44 -21.04 0.26 -6.09
C HIS A 44 -20.08 -0.90 -5.81
N VAL A 45 -19.17 -0.77 -4.84
CA VAL A 45 -18.17 -1.81 -4.52
C VAL A 45 -18.80 -3.17 -4.26
N LEU A 46 -19.93 -3.20 -3.54
CA LEU A 46 -20.61 -4.44 -3.16
C LEU A 46 -21.39 -5.12 -4.29
N ASP A 47 -21.63 -4.38 -5.38
CA ASP A 47 -22.39 -4.81 -6.55
C ASP A 47 -21.47 -5.16 -7.73
N ASP A 48 -20.40 -4.38 -7.92
CA ASP A 48 -19.50 -4.47 -9.07
C ASP A 48 -18.41 -5.55 -8.89
N TYR A 49 -18.13 -5.95 -7.65
CA TYR A 49 -17.03 -6.88 -7.35
C TYR A 49 -17.51 -8.12 -6.60
N ASP A 50 -16.98 -9.28 -6.99
CA ASP A 50 -17.06 -10.48 -6.18
C ASP A 50 -16.09 -10.37 -5.00
N LEU A 51 -16.64 -10.30 -3.79
CA LEU A 51 -15.89 -10.14 -2.55
C LEU A 51 -15.71 -11.48 -1.80
N THR A 52 -16.30 -12.56 -2.31
CA THR A 52 -16.34 -13.86 -1.61
C THR A 52 -14.96 -14.51 -1.50
N ASP A 53 -14.04 -14.19 -2.40
CA ASP A 53 -12.66 -14.68 -2.40
C ASP A 53 -11.63 -13.54 -2.41
N LEU A 54 -12.03 -12.33 -1.97
CA LEU A 54 -11.13 -11.21 -1.80
C LEU A 54 -10.20 -11.40 -0.59
N ASP A 55 -8.90 -11.34 -0.82
CA ASP A 55 -7.89 -11.50 0.25
C ASP A 55 -7.61 -10.18 0.97
N VAL A 56 -7.50 -9.08 0.21
CA VAL A 56 -7.17 -7.75 0.75
C VAL A 56 -8.02 -6.64 0.14
N LEU A 57 -8.67 -5.86 0.99
CA LEU A 57 -9.32 -4.59 0.63
C LEU A 57 -8.48 -3.41 1.12
N VAL A 58 -8.02 -2.57 0.19
CA VAL A 58 -7.22 -1.39 0.47
C VAL A 58 -8.08 -0.12 0.37
N PHE A 59 -8.09 0.68 1.44
CA PHE A 59 -8.77 1.98 1.45
C PHE A 59 -7.81 3.15 1.27
N GLY A 60 -8.02 3.96 0.24
CA GLY A 60 -7.35 5.24 0.05
C GLY A 60 -7.69 6.24 1.16
N GLY A 61 -6.83 7.24 1.35
CA GLY A 61 -6.99 8.28 2.37
C GLY A 61 -8.29 9.09 2.23
N MET A 62 -8.68 9.39 0.98
CA MET A 62 -9.84 10.24 0.65
C MET A 62 -11.16 9.49 0.48
N VAL A 63 -11.22 8.20 0.84
CA VAL A 63 -12.50 7.49 0.97
C VAL A 63 -13.17 7.97 2.28
N PRO A 64 -14.46 8.35 2.26
CA PRO A 64 -15.16 8.79 3.47
C PRO A 64 -15.12 7.75 4.61
N ALA A 65 -15.06 8.21 5.86
CA ALA A 65 -14.92 7.34 7.01
C ALA A 65 -16.13 6.39 7.22
N ASP A 66 -17.34 6.91 7.05
CA ASP A 66 -18.59 6.14 7.07
C ASP A 66 -18.59 5.03 6.01
N THR A 67 -18.10 5.33 4.82
CA THR A 67 -18.01 4.41 3.70
C THR A 67 -17.00 3.31 3.96
N LYS A 68 -15.82 3.64 4.52
CA LYS A 68 -14.84 2.64 4.96
C LYS A 68 -15.41 1.71 6.03
N GLN A 69 -16.17 2.25 6.99
CA GLN A 69 -16.81 1.45 8.03
C GLN A 69 -17.86 0.52 7.43
N TYR A 70 -18.78 1.07 6.62
CA TYR A 70 -19.82 0.30 5.95
C TYR A 70 -19.24 -0.85 5.12
N LEU A 71 -18.24 -0.57 4.27
CA LEU A 71 -17.59 -1.60 3.46
C LEU A 71 -16.88 -2.66 4.31
N ARG A 72 -16.22 -2.28 5.42
CA ARG A 72 -15.64 -3.26 6.35
C ARG A 72 -16.69 -4.20 6.91
N GLU A 73 -17.80 -3.66 7.39
CA GLU A 73 -18.87 -4.44 8.00
C GLU A 73 -19.51 -5.41 6.98
N GLU A 74 -19.86 -4.91 5.79
CA GLU A 74 -20.51 -5.72 4.76
C GLU A 74 -19.58 -6.77 4.14
N VAL A 75 -18.33 -6.41 3.86
CA VAL A 75 -17.33 -7.36 3.37
C VAL A 75 -17.09 -8.44 4.43
N SER A 76 -16.92 -8.08 5.70
CA SER A 76 -16.66 -9.06 6.76
C SER A 76 -17.81 -10.04 6.97
N LYS A 77 -19.07 -9.62 6.73
CA LYS A 77 -20.24 -10.52 6.76
C LYS A 77 -20.19 -11.57 5.64
N ARG A 78 -19.70 -11.19 4.46
CA ARG A 78 -19.64 -12.05 3.26
C ARG A 78 -18.38 -12.92 3.23
N ASN A 79 -17.25 -12.34 3.64
CA ASN A 79 -15.93 -12.96 3.66
C ASN A 79 -15.14 -12.51 4.92
N PRO A 80 -15.23 -13.26 6.02
CA PRO A 80 -14.51 -12.93 7.26
C PRO A 80 -12.98 -13.04 7.16
N GLN A 81 -12.44 -13.61 6.09
CA GLN A 81 -11.00 -13.77 5.89
C GLN A 81 -10.36 -12.55 5.20
N THR A 82 -11.18 -11.67 4.60
CA THR A 82 -10.68 -10.45 3.96
C THR A 82 -9.98 -9.58 4.98
N SER A 83 -8.79 -9.15 4.60
CA SER A 83 -7.99 -8.24 5.41
C SER A 83 -8.13 -6.80 4.91
N PHE A 84 -8.11 -5.84 5.83
CA PHE A 84 -8.32 -4.43 5.48
C PHE A 84 -7.04 -3.63 5.69
N VAL A 85 -6.55 -2.98 4.63
CA VAL A 85 -5.36 -2.12 4.66
C VAL A 85 -5.78 -0.67 4.49
N GLN A 86 -5.32 0.21 5.38
CA GLN A 86 -5.45 1.66 5.18
C GLN A 86 -4.21 2.16 4.43
N GLY A 87 -4.41 2.62 3.19
CA GLY A 87 -3.36 3.27 2.41
C GLY A 87 -2.86 4.52 3.14
N LEU A 88 -1.53 4.64 3.27
CA LEU A 88 -0.88 5.72 4.03
C LEU A 88 -0.86 7.05 3.28
N ALA A 89 -0.77 7.00 1.95
CA ALA A 89 -0.83 8.16 1.07
C ALA A 89 -1.31 7.75 -0.33
N GLY A 90 -1.73 8.73 -1.13
CA GLY A 90 -2.03 8.55 -2.55
C GLY A 90 -0.75 8.41 -3.40
N ILE A 91 0.09 7.43 -3.06
CA ILE A 91 1.35 7.13 -3.74
C ILE A 91 1.29 5.67 -4.16
N ALA A 92 1.19 5.41 -5.47
CA ALA A 92 0.92 4.06 -5.98
C ALA A 92 1.96 3.02 -5.51
N GLY A 93 3.26 3.34 -5.62
CA GLY A 93 4.33 2.46 -5.15
C GLY A 93 4.30 2.18 -3.65
N LEU A 94 3.84 3.14 -2.84
CA LEU A 94 3.68 2.94 -1.40
C LEU A 94 2.51 2.00 -1.10
N ILE A 95 1.38 2.20 -1.78
CA ILE A 95 0.19 1.36 -1.60
C ILE A 95 0.52 -0.09 -1.97
N ALA A 96 1.19 -0.31 -3.11
CA ALA A 96 1.63 -1.63 -3.51
C ALA A 96 2.58 -2.26 -2.46
N ALA A 97 3.57 -1.50 -1.98
CA ALA A 97 4.49 -1.97 -0.94
C ALA A 97 3.78 -2.30 0.39
N GLN A 98 2.70 -1.59 0.75
CA GLN A 98 1.88 -1.94 1.92
C GLN A 98 1.14 -3.27 1.74
N VAL A 99 0.64 -3.56 0.54
CA VAL A 99 0.00 -4.83 0.21
C VAL A 99 1.03 -5.98 0.26
N GLU A 100 2.22 -5.77 -0.31
CA GLU A 100 3.31 -6.75 -0.22
C GLU A 100 3.77 -6.97 1.22
N ALA A 101 3.93 -5.89 2.00
CA ALA A 101 4.23 -6.01 3.41
C ALA A 101 3.14 -6.84 4.10
N PHE A 102 1.87 -6.58 3.84
CA PHE A 102 0.79 -7.34 4.45
C PHE A 102 0.79 -8.83 4.06
N THR A 103 0.96 -9.15 2.78
CA THR A 103 0.89 -10.53 2.25
C THR A 103 2.17 -11.33 2.52
N SER A 104 3.33 -10.69 2.65
CA SER A 104 4.59 -11.36 3.03
C SER A 104 4.56 -11.91 4.46
N HIS A 105 3.94 -11.19 5.41
CA HIS A 105 3.77 -11.67 6.79
C HIS A 105 2.91 -12.93 6.87
N LYS A 106 1.89 -13.06 5.98
CA LYS A 106 1.06 -14.27 5.92
C LYS A 106 1.85 -15.50 5.45
N ARG A 107 2.79 -15.32 4.52
CA ARG A 107 3.52 -16.42 3.86
C ARG A 107 4.69 -16.97 4.66
N ARG A 108 5.42 -16.14 5.42
CA ARG A 108 6.70 -16.54 6.02
C ARG A 108 6.69 -16.89 7.51
N GLY A 109 5.60 -16.66 8.25
CA GLY A 109 5.66 -16.80 9.71
C GLY A 109 6.69 -15.83 10.33
N GLN A 110 7.18 -16.12 11.53
CA GLN A 110 8.07 -15.23 12.28
C GLN A 110 9.50 -15.28 11.71
N ASP A 111 9.76 -14.53 10.63
CA ASP A 111 11.11 -14.33 10.09
C ASP A 111 12.02 -13.63 11.13
N SER A 112 13.27 -14.09 11.21
CA SER A 112 14.35 -13.55 12.07
C SER A 112 14.94 -12.23 11.56
N THR A 113 14.62 -11.83 10.32
CA THR A 113 15.11 -10.57 9.73
C THR A 113 14.48 -9.38 10.45
N GLU A 114 15.29 -8.70 11.25
CA GLU A 114 14.87 -7.49 11.96
C GLU A 114 15.10 -6.27 11.08
N ILE A 115 14.03 -5.56 10.75
CA ILE A 115 14.07 -4.30 10.01
C ILE A 115 13.38 -3.23 10.85
N THR A 116 14.11 -2.16 11.17
CA THR A 116 13.57 -1.03 11.93
C THR A 116 13.97 0.30 11.29
N TYR A 117 13.21 1.35 11.61
CA TYR A 117 13.54 2.71 11.24
C TYR A 117 13.78 3.54 12.50
N ASP A 118 14.98 4.09 12.64
CA ASP A 118 15.33 5.02 13.69
C ASP A 118 14.99 6.44 13.23
N ALA A 119 13.88 6.98 13.76
CA ALA A 119 13.41 8.31 13.40
C ALA A 119 14.34 9.44 13.89
N VAL A 120 15.10 9.21 14.97
CA VAL A 120 16.02 10.21 15.54
C VAL A 120 17.26 10.33 14.66
N ARG A 121 17.83 9.18 14.26
CA ARG A 121 19.02 9.13 13.39
C ARG A 121 18.67 9.18 11.91
N ARG A 122 17.38 9.09 11.56
CA ARG A 122 16.86 8.99 10.19
C ARG A 122 17.59 7.90 9.41
N CYS A 123 17.60 6.68 9.92
CA CYS A 123 18.24 5.55 9.25
C CYS A 123 17.41 4.28 9.34
N VAL A 124 17.54 3.45 8.31
CA VAL A 124 17.05 2.07 8.33
C VAL A 124 18.13 1.22 8.99
N GLN A 125 17.72 0.40 9.95
CA GLN A 125 18.55 -0.60 10.60
C GLN A 125 18.04 -1.98 10.18
N LEU A 126 18.95 -2.83 9.75
CA LEU A 126 18.65 -4.14 9.21
C LEU A 126 19.63 -5.17 9.77
N THR A 127 19.11 -6.26 10.32
CA THR A 127 19.90 -7.43 10.73
C THR A 127 19.57 -8.61 9.82
N LEU A 128 20.58 -9.15 9.15
CA LEU A 128 20.48 -10.30 8.25
C LEU A 128 21.21 -11.52 8.84
N GLU A 129 20.59 -12.69 8.78
CA GLU A 129 21.23 -13.97 9.17
C GLU A 129 22.11 -14.53 8.04
N GLU A 130 21.74 -14.26 6.79
CA GLU A 130 22.44 -14.70 5.58
C GLU A 130 22.53 -13.55 4.56
N PRO A 131 23.45 -13.64 3.57
CA PRO A 131 23.49 -12.66 2.51
C PRO A 131 22.15 -12.58 1.75
N ALA A 132 21.64 -11.37 1.55
CA ALA A 132 20.34 -11.15 0.91
C ALA A 132 20.39 -9.93 -0.01
N HIS A 133 19.53 -9.94 -1.03
CA HIS A 133 19.31 -8.76 -1.86
C HIS A 133 18.39 -7.80 -1.13
N VAL A 134 18.83 -6.55 -0.98
CA VAL A 134 18.15 -5.52 -0.21
C VAL A 134 17.91 -4.30 -1.09
N THR A 135 16.68 -3.81 -1.05
CA THR A 135 16.27 -2.56 -1.65
C THR A 135 15.76 -1.63 -0.56
N VAL A 136 16.25 -0.40 -0.52
CA VAL A 136 15.74 0.69 0.33
C VAL A 136 15.33 1.84 -0.56
N GLU A 137 14.05 2.20 -0.53
CA GLU A 137 13.48 3.27 -1.34
C GLU A 137 12.68 4.23 -0.47
N ALA A 138 12.88 5.54 -0.66
CA ALA A 138 12.05 6.56 -0.05
C ALA A 138 11.03 7.07 -1.06
N LEU A 139 9.80 7.31 -0.60
CA LEU A 139 8.72 7.88 -1.39
C LEU A 139 8.11 9.06 -0.63
N TRP A 140 7.76 10.13 -1.32
CA TRP A 140 7.08 11.26 -0.69
C TRP A 140 6.17 11.99 -1.67
N ALA A 141 5.18 12.67 -1.10
CA ALA A 141 4.29 13.53 -1.85
C ALA A 141 5.01 14.82 -2.26
N THR A 142 4.81 15.24 -3.51
CA THR A 142 5.27 16.52 -4.05
C THR A 142 4.12 17.50 -4.29
N SER A 143 2.88 17.00 -4.31
CA SER A 143 1.66 17.80 -4.32
C SER A 143 0.50 17.01 -3.71
N PHE A 144 -0.36 17.70 -2.94
CA PHE A 144 -1.57 17.13 -2.37
C PHE A 144 -2.85 17.66 -3.04
N THR A 145 -2.71 18.41 -4.14
CA THR A 145 -3.84 19.06 -4.80
C THR A 145 -4.81 18.00 -5.34
N PRO A 146 -6.07 17.97 -4.87
CA PRO A 146 -7.06 17.05 -5.43
C PRO A 146 -7.36 17.38 -6.90
N PRO A 147 -7.83 16.40 -7.69
CA PRO A 147 -8.05 15.01 -7.29
C PRO A 147 -6.82 14.12 -7.39
N GLU A 148 -5.73 14.63 -7.97
CA GLU A 148 -4.55 13.85 -8.34
C GLU A 148 -3.32 14.31 -7.53
N PRO A 149 -3.01 13.63 -6.41
CA PRO A 149 -1.76 13.90 -5.70
C PRO A 149 -0.58 13.55 -6.59
N LYS A 150 0.54 14.25 -6.40
CA LYS A 150 1.80 13.93 -7.06
C LYS A 150 2.79 13.41 -6.04
N SER A 151 3.65 12.52 -6.49
CA SER A 151 4.70 11.94 -5.66
C SER A 151 5.97 11.74 -6.46
N THR A 152 7.05 11.49 -5.75
CA THR A 152 8.32 11.04 -6.31
C THR A 152 8.91 9.98 -5.39
N SER A 153 9.93 9.28 -5.88
CA SER A 153 10.69 8.34 -5.08
C SER A 153 12.19 8.50 -5.29
N LEU A 154 12.95 7.83 -4.42
CA LEU A 154 14.39 7.75 -4.47
C LEU A 154 14.86 6.39 -4.00
N ARG A 155 15.56 5.66 -4.87
CA ARG A 155 16.35 4.48 -4.48
C ARG A 155 17.56 4.93 -3.66
N ILE A 156 17.58 4.57 -2.37
CA ILE A 156 18.66 4.89 -1.43
C ILE A 156 19.73 3.80 -1.49
N PHE A 157 19.29 2.55 -1.54
CA PHE A 157 20.15 1.38 -1.66
C PHE A 157 19.49 0.31 -2.53
N ASP A 158 20.31 -0.38 -3.32
CA ASP A 158 19.94 -1.51 -4.15
C ASP A 158 21.17 -2.41 -4.33
N GLY A 159 21.15 -3.60 -3.74
CA GLY A 159 22.28 -4.51 -3.83
C GLY A 159 22.23 -5.67 -2.85
N THR A 160 23.26 -6.51 -2.89
CA THR A 160 23.40 -7.62 -1.95
C THR A 160 24.15 -7.15 -0.70
N LEU A 161 23.56 -7.37 0.48
CA LEU A 161 24.23 -7.19 1.77
C LEU A 161 24.63 -8.55 2.33
N GLN A 162 25.76 -8.62 3.03
CA GLN A 162 26.19 -9.84 3.72
C GLN A 162 25.39 -10.04 5.02
N ALA A 163 25.50 -11.21 5.64
CA ALA A 163 24.98 -11.41 7.00
C ALA A 163 25.56 -10.38 7.99
N GLY A 164 24.77 -9.98 8.98
CA GLY A 164 25.14 -9.02 10.01
C GLY A 164 24.22 -7.80 10.09
N PHE A 165 24.67 -6.79 10.83
CA PHE A 165 23.95 -5.54 11.07
C PHE A 165 24.37 -4.46 10.08
N HIS A 166 23.38 -3.82 9.46
CA HIS A 166 23.55 -2.78 8.45
C HIS A 166 22.75 -1.54 8.80
N VAL A 167 23.32 -0.38 8.48
CA VAL A 167 22.68 0.92 8.68
C VAL A 167 22.69 1.69 7.37
N THR A 168 21.51 2.08 6.90
CA THR A 168 21.35 2.89 5.69
C THR A 168 20.79 4.27 6.08
N PRO A 169 21.59 5.35 6.02
CA PRO A 169 21.12 6.68 6.35
C PRO A 169 20.16 7.20 5.28
N LEU A 170 19.12 7.90 5.71
CA LEU A 170 18.17 8.57 4.84
C LEU A 170 18.76 9.92 4.36
N PRO A 171 18.87 10.18 3.05
CA PRO A 171 19.38 11.45 2.55
C PRO A 171 18.54 12.65 2.99
N GLU A 172 19.18 13.81 3.21
CA GLU A 172 18.51 15.05 3.65
C GLU A 172 17.43 15.55 2.68
N ARG A 173 17.57 15.24 1.38
CA ARG A 173 16.57 15.59 0.36
C ARG A 173 15.22 14.91 0.54
N VAL A 174 15.13 13.85 1.35
CA VAL A 174 13.85 13.22 1.69
C VAL A 174 13.17 14.08 2.78
N PRO A 175 11.98 14.62 2.54
CA PRO A 175 11.35 15.54 3.48
C PRO A 175 10.97 14.85 4.80
N SER A 176 10.72 15.65 5.84
CA SER A 176 10.24 15.20 7.15
C SER A 176 8.71 15.11 7.25
N GLU A 177 7.98 15.39 6.17
CA GLU A 177 6.52 15.33 6.10
C GLU A 177 6.10 14.52 4.87
N ALA A 178 4.98 13.81 4.99
CA ALA A 178 4.39 12.95 3.96
C ALA A 178 5.43 12.09 3.21
N SER A 179 6.35 11.53 3.97
CA SER A 179 7.47 10.75 3.47
C SER A 179 7.49 9.38 4.12
N TYR A 180 7.92 8.40 3.34
CA TYR A 180 7.82 6.99 3.66
C TYR A 180 9.06 6.28 3.16
N ILE A 181 9.41 5.17 3.81
CA ILE A 181 10.47 4.27 3.36
C ILE A 181 9.87 2.89 3.15
N THR A 182 10.25 2.26 2.05
CA THR A 182 10.04 0.84 1.79
C THR A 182 11.37 0.12 1.85
N VAL A 183 11.44 -0.96 2.61
CA VAL A 183 12.59 -1.85 2.68
C VAL A 183 12.14 -3.22 2.19
N ALA A 184 12.80 -3.73 1.17
CA ALA A 184 12.59 -5.09 0.68
C ALA A 184 13.86 -5.92 0.91
N VAL A 185 13.70 -7.10 1.49
CA VAL A 185 14.76 -8.10 1.71
C VAL A 185 14.23 -9.41 1.14
N ASN A 186 14.72 -9.81 -0.03
CA ASN A 186 14.10 -10.88 -0.82
C ASN A 186 12.57 -10.65 -0.95
N ASP A 187 11.72 -11.57 -0.48
CA ASP A 187 10.25 -11.44 -0.54
C ASP A 187 9.64 -10.69 0.66
N LEU A 188 10.47 -10.29 1.64
CA LEU A 188 10.02 -9.58 2.82
C LEU A 188 9.97 -8.08 2.56
N VAL A 189 8.79 -7.47 2.69
CA VAL A 189 8.64 -6.01 2.56
C VAL A 189 8.23 -5.39 3.89
N ARG A 190 8.82 -4.23 4.20
CA ARG A 190 8.46 -3.36 5.32
C ARG A 190 8.26 -1.94 4.83
N VAL A 191 7.29 -1.27 5.45
CA VAL A 191 6.95 0.13 5.15
C VAL A 191 7.02 0.93 6.45
N PHE A 192 7.71 2.05 6.43
CA PHE A 192 7.85 2.96 7.56
C PHE A 192 7.36 4.36 7.18
N THR A 193 6.63 5.01 8.09
CA THR A 193 6.35 6.44 8.00
C THR A 193 7.56 7.21 8.52
N VAL A 194 8.19 8.02 7.67
CA VAL A 194 9.28 8.93 8.05
C VAL A 194 8.72 10.25 8.56
N GLY A 195 7.75 10.78 7.81
CA GLY A 195 7.10 12.05 8.07
C GLY A 195 5.60 11.89 7.99
N THR A 196 4.88 12.33 9.02
CA THR A 196 3.42 12.26 9.04
C THR A 196 2.81 13.14 7.95
N MET A 197 1.59 12.81 7.56
CA MET A 197 0.82 13.66 6.65
C MET A 197 0.58 15.04 7.30
N PRO A 198 0.74 16.16 6.56
CA PRO A 198 0.47 17.48 7.12
C PRO A 198 -0.98 17.67 7.57
N ASP A 199 -1.21 18.40 8.66
CA ASP A 199 -2.54 18.65 9.23
C ASP A 199 -3.50 19.36 8.26
N ALA A 200 -2.97 20.13 7.32
CA ALA A 200 -3.76 20.75 6.27
C ALA A 200 -4.45 19.70 5.38
N VAL A 201 -3.76 18.61 5.08
CA VAL A 201 -4.26 17.52 4.22
C VAL A 201 -5.21 16.61 4.99
N THR A 202 -4.91 16.30 6.25
CA THR A 202 -5.81 15.48 7.09
C THR A 202 -7.17 16.14 7.29
N ARG A 203 -7.21 17.47 7.40
CA ARG A 203 -8.47 18.24 7.44
C ARG A 203 -9.30 18.15 6.16
N MET A 204 -8.71 17.78 5.02
CA MET A 204 -9.44 17.63 3.76
C MET A 204 -10.10 16.26 3.60
N VAL A 205 -9.82 15.30 4.49
CA VAL A 205 -10.41 13.96 4.44
C VAL A 205 -11.93 14.08 4.63
N PRO A 206 -12.74 13.55 3.67
CA PRO A 206 -14.20 13.55 3.80
C PRO A 206 -14.66 12.77 5.03
N THR A 207 -15.59 13.32 5.78
CA THR A 207 -16.18 12.61 6.93
C THR A 207 -17.39 11.77 6.52
N SER A 208 -18.08 12.16 5.45
CA SER A 208 -19.25 11.46 4.90
C SER A 208 -19.33 11.52 3.38
N THR A 209 -20.16 10.68 2.77
CA THR A 209 -20.45 10.70 1.32
C THR A 209 -21.09 12.01 0.83
N SER A 210 -21.80 12.72 1.70
CA SER A 210 -22.40 14.03 1.42
C SER A 210 -21.41 15.19 1.42
N ASP A 211 -20.14 14.94 1.77
CA ASP A 211 -19.10 15.95 1.85
C ASP A 211 -18.56 16.35 0.46
N LYS A 212 -18.92 17.56 0.02
CA LYS A 212 -18.58 18.10 -1.30
C LYS A 212 -17.29 18.94 -1.33
N ARG A 213 -16.42 18.84 -0.32
CA ARG A 213 -15.17 19.63 -0.26
C ARG A 213 -14.16 19.30 -1.36
N LEU A 214 -14.32 18.16 -2.03
CA LEU A 214 -13.41 17.67 -3.05
C LEU A 214 -14.10 17.65 -4.43
N PRO A 215 -13.37 17.94 -5.53
CA PRO A 215 -13.93 17.99 -6.87
C PRO A 215 -14.35 16.61 -7.38
N ASP A 216 -15.33 16.58 -8.29
CA ASP A 216 -15.73 15.35 -8.98
C ASP A 216 -14.58 14.77 -9.81
N VAL A 217 -14.55 13.44 -9.92
CA VAL A 217 -13.52 12.69 -10.64
C VAL A 217 -14.17 11.76 -11.66
N GLY A 218 -13.50 11.54 -12.80
CA GLY A 218 -13.94 10.57 -13.79
C GLY A 218 -14.02 9.16 -13.18
N ARG A 219 -15.03 8.38 -13.56
CA ARG A 219 -15.25 7.03 -13.03
C ARG A 219 -14.10 6.12 -13.46
N ILE A 220 -13.58 5.33 -12.52
CA ILE A 220 -12.58 4.30 -12.75
C ILE A 220 -13.07 3.02 -12.07
N THR A 221 -13.06 1.94 -12.86
CA THR A 221 -13.29 0.55 -12.45
C THR A 221 -12.35 -0.29 -13.30
N THR A 222 -11.52 -1.11 -12.67
CA THR A 222 -10.73 -2.14 -13.37
C THR A 222 -11.25 -3.52 -13.00
N SER A 223 -11.16 -4.47 -13.94
CA SER A 223 -11.39 -5.90 -13.70
C SER A 223 -10.15 -6.69 -14.12
N SER A 224 -9.89 -7.79 -13.42
CA SER A 224 -8.80 -8.71 -13.74
C SER A 224 -9.23 -9.77 -14.77
N ASP A 225 -10.53 -9.86 -15.08
CA ASP A 225 -11.10 -10.78 -16.08
C ASP A 225 -11.03 -10.22 -17.52
N ASP A 226 -10.55 -8.98 -17.71
CA ASP A 226 -10.48 -8.30 -19.01
C ASP A 226 -9.22 -8.63 -19.85
N HIS A 227 -8.57 -9.78 -19.61
CA HIS A 227 -7.39 -10.25 -20.38
C HIS A 227 -7.57 -11.66 -20.96
#